data_AF-A0A5X9HSI7-F1
#
_entry.id   AF-A0A5X9HSI7-F1
#
_cell.length_a   1.000
_cell.length_b   1.000
_cell.length_c   1.000
_cell.angle_alpha   90.00
_cell.angle_beta   90.00
_cell.angle_gamma   90.00
#
_symmetry.space_group_name_H-M   'P 1'
#
loop_
_entity.id
_entity.type
_entity.pdbx_description
1 polymer ?
#
loop_
_entity_poly.entity_id
_entity_poly.type
_entity_poly.pdbx_seq_one_letter_code
_entity_poly.pdbx_strand_id
1 'polypeptide(L)'
;MVKVININGNLVELPEPSAKLSKAESPDGRFSKPKNKISKIQRAELRMKFGGRCAYCGCKLPEKGWHADHVEPVRRDFELVRAPVGSGVTHVARSTGKVMHPELHAIENLFPSCAPCNLFKGAFSVEGMRNEITKQVERARAYSVNFRTAERFGLLHIVVKPVVFWFEQYNEQKQNE
;
A
#
# COMPACT_ATOMS: atom_id res chain seq x y z
N MET A 1 -20.91 26.01 17.47
CA MET A 1 -21.40 26.42 16.14
C MET A 1 -20.96 27.86 15.90
N VAL A 2 -20.39 28.18 14.73
CA VAL A 2 -19.88 29.52 14.44
C VAL A 2 -20.98 30.34 13.77
N LYS A 3 -21.38 31.46 14.36
CA LYS A 3 -22.35 32.42 13.78
C LYS A 3 -21.59 33.51 13.02
N VAL A 4 -21.94 33.74 11.77
CA VAL A 4 -21.35 34.80 10.92
C VAL A 4 -22.44 35.65 10.31
N ILE A 5 -22.18 36.94 10.10
CA ILE A 5 -23.10 37.83 9.39
C ILE A 5 -22.77 37.74 7.90
N ASN A 6 -23.77 37.44 7.06
CA ASN A 6 -23.57 37.38 5.61
C ASN A 6 -23.56 38.79 4.99
N ILE A 7 -23.28 38.87 3.67
CA ILE A 7 -23.17 40.15 2.96
C ILE A 7 -24.45 41.00 3.00
N ASN A 8 -25.59 40.35 3.25
CA ASN A 8 -26.92 40.96 3.34
C ASN A 8 -27.29 41.35 4.79
N GLY A 9 -26.35 41.27 5.73
CA GLY A 9 -26.58 41.61 7.14
C GLY A 9 -27.30 40.53 7.95
N ASN A 10 -27.58 39.36 7.38
CA ASN A 10 -28.28 38.29 8.08
C ASN A 10 -27.31 37.44 8.89
N LEU A 11 -27.70 37.12 10.13
CA LEU A 11 -26.96 36.17 10.97
C LEU A 11 -27.16 34.75 10.43
N VAL A 12 -26.09 34.13 9.95
CA VAL A 12 -26.09 32.77 9.39
C VAL A 12 -25.26 31.86 10.29
N GLU A 13 -25.83 30.71 10.63
CA GLU A 13 -25.13 29.65 11.35
C GLU A 13 -24.32 28.80 10.36
N LEU A 14 -23.00 28.75 10.54
CA LEU A 14 -22.16 27.85 9.76
C LEU A 14 -22.20 26.45 10.37
N PRO A 15 -22.31 25.40 9.53
CA PRO A 15 -22.22 24.02 9.99
C PRO A 15 -20.87 23.79 10.69
N GLU A 16 -20.86 23.03 11.78
CA GLU A 16 -19.65 22.76 12.55
C GLU A 16 -18.62 22.01 11.67
N PRO A 17 -17.42 22.58 11.42
CA PRO A 17 -16.44 21.97 10.54
C PRO A 17 -15.87 20.64 11.05
N SER A 18 -16.08 20.30 12.32
CA SER A 18 -15.40 19.22 13.04
C SER A 18 -16.31 18.08 13.51
N ALA A 19 -17.61 18.10 13.20
CA ALA A 19 -18.47 16.98 13.51
C ALA A 19 -17.99 15.75 12.72
N LYS A 20 -17.46 14.74 13.42
CA LYS A 20 -17.16 13.42 12.83
C LYS A 20 -18.47 12.89 12.25
N LEU A 21 -18.65 13.05 10.94
CA LEU A 21 -19.78 12.43 10.24
C LEU A 21 -19.73 10.91 10.49
N SER A 22 -20.88 10.32 10.75
CA SER A 22 -21.02 8.88 10.95
C SER A 22 -20.48 8.13 9.73
N LYS A 23 -19.84 6.98 9.97
CA LYS A 23 -19.40 6.10 8.88
C LYS A 23 -20.61 5.80 7.98
N ALA A 24 -20.46 5.91 6.67
CA ALA A 24 -21.51 5.55 5.73
C ALA A 24 -21.81 4.05 5.89
N GLU A 25 -22.99 3.72 6.41
CA GLU A 25 -23.44 2.33 6.51
C GLU A 25 -23.83 1.83 5.12
N SER A 26 -23.33 0.65 4.75
CA SER A 26 -23.71 -0.01 3.50
C SER A 26 -24.87 -0.97 3.81
N PRO A 27 -26.07 -0.79 3.23
CA PRO A 27 -27.26 -1.58 3.57
C PRO A 27 -27.05 -3.10 3.43
N ASP A 28 -26.20 -3.52 2.48
CA ASP A 28 -26.05 -4.94 2.12
C ASP A 28 -24.74 -5.57 2.61
N GLY A 29 -23.97 -4.88 3.47
CA GLY A 29 -22.69 -5.41 4.00
C GLY A 29 -21.55 -5.61 2.99
N ARG A 30 -21.81 -5.50 1.69
CA ARG A 30 -20.87 -5.69 0.55
C ARG A 30 -19.60 -4.83 0.62
N PHE A 31 -19.65 -3.71 1.32
CA PHE A 31 -18.52 -2.78 1.49
C PHE A 31 -18.00 -2.72 2.93
N SER A 32 -18.50 -3.57 3.82
CA SER A 32 -18.10 -3.57 5.23
C SER A 32 -16.62 -3.97 5.38
N LYS A 33 -15.91 -3.30 6.29
CA LYS A 33 -14.52 -3.62 6.59
C LYS A 33 -14.45 -4.98 7.32
N PRO A 34 -13.87 -6.04 6.73
CA PRO A 34 -13.78 -7.32 7.43
C PRO A 34 -12.80 -7.22 8.60
N LYS A 35 -13.05 -8.03 9.64
CA LYS A 35 -12.16 -8.16 10.81
C LYS A 35 -10.90 -8.93 10.40
N ASN A 36 -9.98 -8.29 9.69
CA ASN A 36 -8.77 -8.93 9.18
C ASN A 36 -7.56 -8.80 10.11
N LYS A 37 -7.73 -9.09 11.40
CA LYS A 37 -6.63 -9.09 12.37
C LYS A 37 -6.08 -10.51 12.46
N ILE A 38 -4.98 -10.79 11.77
CA ILE A 38 -4.27 -12.06 11.90
C ILE A 38 -3.79 -12.27 13.34
N SER A 39 -3.90 -13.50 13.83
CA SER A 39 -3.41 -13.89 15.15
C SER A 39 -1.87 -13.89 15.19
N LYS A 40 -1.27 -13.94 16.39
CA LYS A 40 0.19 -14.05 16.52
C LYS A 40 0.72 -15.34 15.89
N ILE A 41 -0.04 -16.44 16.02
CA ILE A 41 0.31 -17.76 15.47
C ILE A 41 0.25 -17.69 13.94
N GLN A 42 -0.86 -17.21 13.37
CA GLN A 42 -1.01 -17.01 11.93
C GLN A 42 0.07 -16.09 11.37
N ARG A 43 0.47 -15.06 12.11
CA ARG A 43 1.54 -14.16 11.70
C ARG A 43 2.91 -14.87 11.70
N ALA A 44 3.17 -15.75 12.65
CA ALA A 44 4.40 -16.55 12.67
C ALA A 44 4.42 -17.58 11.53
N GLU A 45 3.30 -18.24 11.24
CA GLU A 45 3.15 -19.15 10.09
C GLU A 45 3.31 -18.41 8.77
N LEU A 46 2.65 -17.26 8.61
CA LEU A 46 2.74 -16.43 7.42
C LEU A 46 4.17 -15.99 7.13
N ARG A 47 4.94 -15.63 8.17
CA ARG A 47 6.37 -15.31 8.05
C ARG A 47 7.17 -16.47 7.46
N MET A 48 6.83 -17.70 7.84
CA MET A 48 7.52 -18.91 7.41
C MET A 48 7.01 -19.48 6.09
N LYS A 49 5.89 -18.98 5.56
CA LYS A 49 5.25 -19.41 4.29
C LYS A 49 6.24 -19.59 3.13
N PHE A 50 7.25 -18.71 3.04
CA PHE A 50 8.31 -18.79 2.04
C PHE A 50 9.71 -18.86 2.67
N GLY A 51 9.86 -19.69 3.71
CA GLY A 51 11.16 -19.94 4.35
C GLY A 51 11.73 -18.75 5.13
N GLY A 52 10.88 -17.91 5.73
CA GLY A 52 11.32 -16.77 6.54
C GLY A 52 11.88 -15.60 5.73
N ARG A 53 11.57 -15.53 4.43
CA ARG A 53 12.05 -14.50 3.51
C ARG A 53 10.91 -13.67 2.93
N CYS A 54 11.24 -12.46 2.49
CA CYS A 54 10.32 -11.61 1.75
C CYS A 54 9.89 -12.35 0.49
N ALA A 55 8.58 -12.50 0.28
CA ALA A 55 8.01 -13.16 -0.89
C ALA A 55 8.47 -12.52 -2.20
N TYR A 56 8.78 -11.22 -2.20
CA TYR A 56 9.20 -10.48 -3.38
C TYR A 56 10.72 -10.53 -3.57
N CYS A 57 11.50 -9.77 -2.80
CA CYS A 57 12.95 -9.64 -3.00
C CYS A 57 13.80 -10.77 -2.40
N GLY A 58 13.22 -11.69 -1.62
CA GLY A 58 13.95 -12.81 -1.01
C GLY A 58 14.85 -12.46 0.17
N CYS A 59 14.87 -11.19 0.63
CA CYS A 59 15.64 -10.82 1.82
C CYS A 59 15.14 -11.58 3.06
N LYS A 60 16.04 -11.91 4.00
CA LYS A 60 15.65 -12.51 5.27
C LYS A 60 14.75 -11.54 6.03
N LEU A 61 13.61 -12.02 6.53
CA LEU A 61 12.73 -11.18 7.31
C LEU A 61 13.20 -11.16 8.78
N PRO A 62 13.23 -10.01 9.46
CA PRO A 62 13.41 -9.93 10.92
C PRO A 62 12.15 -10.36 11.67
N GLU A 63 12.24 -10.77 12.94
CA GLU A 63 11.07 -11.22 13.73
C GLU A 63 9.92 -10.19 13.74
N LYS A 64 10.26 -8.90 13.78
CA LYS A 64 9.35 -7.75 13.79
C LYS A 64 9.72 -6.77 12.68
N GLY A 65 8.76 -5.97 12.22
CA GLY A 65 8.98 -4.91 11.21
C GLY A 65 8.76 -5.33 9.75
N TRP A 66 8.31 -6.56 9.49
CA TRP A 66 7.82 -7.00 8.19
C TRP A 66 6.29 -6.81 8.09
N HIS A 67 5.74 -6.89 6.88
CA HIS A 67 4.33 -6.64 6.60
C HIS A 67 3.65 -7.86 5.99
N ALA A 68 2.37 -8.06 6.34
CA ALA A 68 1.50 -9.01 5.66
C ALA A 68 0.87 -8.26 4.50
N ASP A 69 1.38 -8.54 3.30
CA ASP A 69 0.99 -7.84 2.07
C ASP A 69 -0.14 -8.59 1.38
N HIS A 70 -1.13 -7.86 0.86
CA HIS A 70 -2.19 -8.42 0.02
C HIS A 70 -1.68 -8.54 -1.42
N VAL A 71 -1.53 -9.77 -1.92
CA VAL A 71 -1.04 -10.07 -3.27
C VAL A 71 -1.95 -9.40 -4.30
N GLU A 72 -3.25 -9.65 -4.19
CA GLU A 72 -4.28 -8.84 -4.82
C GLU A 72 -4.68 -7.69 -3.89
N PRO A 73 -4.46 -6.43 -4.29
CA PRO A 73 -4.58 -5.29 -3.40
C PRO A 73 -6.04 -5.02 -3.03
N VAL A 74 -6.28 -4.85 -1.73
CA VAL A 74 -7.60 -4.46 -1.22
C VAL A 74 -7.79 -2.95 -1.33
N ARG A 75 -8.69 -2.52 -2.22
CA ARG A 75 -8.95 -1.10 -2.46
C ARG A 75 -9.92 -0.54 -1.44
N ARG A 76 -9.55 0.61 -0.86
CA ARG A 76 -10.38 1.32 0.11
C ARG A 76 -10.84 2.62 -0.51
N ASP A 77 -12.12 2.89 -0.32
CA ASP A 77 -12.76 4.07 -0.86
C ASP A 77 -12.48 5.29 0.03
N PHE A 78 -12.39 6.44 -0.62
CA PHE A 78 -12.11 7.72 0.00
C PHE A 78 -12.90 8.82 -0.71
N GLU A 79 -13.33 9.78 0.06
CA GLU A 79 -14.02 10.98 -0.42
C GLU A 79 -13.13 12.21 -0.16
N LEU A 80 -13.17 13.17 -1.07
CA LEU A 80 -12.53 14.48 -0.90
C LEU A 80 -13.48 15.39 -0.15
N VAL A 81 -13.05 15.89 1.01
CA VAL A 81 -13.87 16.76 1.86
C VAL A 81 -13.14 18.05 2.16
N ARG A 82 -13.89 19.13 2.42
CA ARG A 82 -13.31 20.42 2.76
C ARG A 82 -12.46 20.30 4.02
N ALA A 83 -11.25 20.83 3.97
CA ALA A 83 -10.33 20.74 5.08
C ALA A 83 -10.74 21.65 6.25
N PRO A 84 -10.35 21.32 7.50
CA PRO A 84 -10.59 22.19 8.64
C PRO A 84 -9.94 23.57 8.45
N VAL A 85 -10.58 24.61 8.99
CA VAL A 85 -10.04 25.98 8.97
C VAL A 85 -8.66 25.98 9.65
N GLY A 86 -7.66 26.58 9.00
CA GLY A 86 -6.28 26.64 9.50
C GLY A 86 -5.38 25.48 9.05
N SER A 87 -5.88 24.51 8.27
CA SER A 87 -5.07 23.39 7.77
C SER A 87 -4.13 23.73 6.60
N GLY A 88 -4.21 24.93 6.03
CA GLY A 88 -3.39 25.36 4.90
C GLY A 88 -3.72 24.70 3.55
N VAL A 89 -4.72 23.81 3.51
CA VAL A 89 -5.19 23.13 2.30
C VAL A 89 -6.70 23.30 2.13
N THR A 90 -7.21 23.19 0.90
CA THR A 90 -8.65 23.37 0.63
C THR A 90 -9.45 22.08 0.89
N HIS A 91 -8.88 20.93 0.55
CA HIS A 91 -9.53 19.61 0.68
C HIS A 91 -8.58 18.58 1.29
N VAL A 92 -9.15 17.59 1.98
CA VAL A 92 -8.46 16.41 2.51
C VAL A 92 -9.18 15.13 2.08
N ALA A 93 -8.42 14.06 1.85
CA ALA A 93 -9.00 12.74 1.62
C ALA A 93 -9.47 12.14 2.95
N ARG A 94 -10.75 11.76 3.03
CA ARG A 94 -11.36 11.06 4.17
C ARG A 94 -11.75 9.66 3.75
N SER A 95 -11.38 8.64 4.53
CA SER A 95 -11.83 7.28 4.26
C SER A 95 -13.33 7.16 4.52
N THR A 96 -14.08 6.62 3.55
CA THR A 96 -15.52 6.36 3.70
C THR A 96 -15.79 5.11 4.54
N GLY A 97 -14.74 4.33 4.84
CA GLY A 97 -14.83 3.02 5.50
C GLY A 97 -15.26 1.89 4.58
N LYS A 98 -15.67 2.19 3.34
CA LYS A 98 -16.04 1.20 2.33
C LYS A 98 -14.78 0.51 1.80
N VAL A 99 -14.81 -0.81 1.81
CA VAL A 99 -13.76 -1.66 1.24
C VAL A 99 -14.31 -2.31 -0.01
N MET A 100 -13.63 -2.10 -1.13
CA MET A 100 -13.91 -2.80 -2.38
C MET A 100 -13.30 -4.19 -2.29
N HIS A 101 -14.05 -5.21 -2.69
CA HIS A 101 -13.60 -6.62 -2.65
C HIS A 101 -13.16 -7.08 -1.25
N PRO A 102 -14.04 -7.04 -0.24
CA PRO A 102 -13.69 -7.45 1.12
C PRO A 102 -13.23 -8.92 1.21
N GLU A 103 -13.62 -9.78 0.28
CA GLU A 103 -13.17 -11.17 0.15
C GLU A 103 -11.65 -11.30 0.00
N LEU A 104 -10.98 -10.30 -0.58
CA LEU A 104 -9.52 -10.29 -0.77
C LEU A 104 -8.75 -10.10 0.54
N HIS A 105 -9.44 -9.86 1.65
CA HIS A 105 -8.85 -9.89 2.98
C HIS A 105 -8.58 -11.31 3.53
N ALA A 106 -8.62 -12.33 2.68
CA ALA A 106 -8.30 -13.72 3.02
C ALA A 106 -6.81 -13.93 3.36
N ILE A 107 -6.50 -14.93 4.20
CA ILE A 107 -5.13 -15.27 4.63
C ILE A 107 -4.30 -15.86 3.48
N GLU A 108 -4.97 -16.51 2.54
CA GLU A 108 -4.41 -17.10 1.32
C GLU A 108 -3.79 -16.02 0.43
N ASN A 109 -4.45 -14.85 0.36
CA ASN A 109 -4.01 -13.65 -0.37
C ASN A 109 -2.92 -12.86 0.39
N LEU A 110 -2.47 -13.31 1.56
CA LEU A 110 -1.41 -12.66 2.32
C LEU A 110 -0.05 -13.30 2.05
N PHE A 111 0.93 -12.47 1.67
CA PHE A 111 2.33 -12.82 1.53
C PHE A 111 3.19 -12.08 2.57
N PRO A 112 4.24 -12.69 3.14
CA PRO A 112 5.18 -12.00 4.00
C PRO A 112 6.10 -11.11 3.15
N SER A 113 6.09 -9.79 3.39
CA SER A 113 6.91 -8.82 2.66
C SER A 113 7.77 -7.99 3.59
N CYS A 114 8.97 -7.60 3.14
CA CYS A 114 9.71 -6.52 3.79
C CYS A 114 9.00 -5.18 3.56
N ALA A 115 9.27 -4.19 4.42
CA ALA A 115 8.65 -2.88 4.33
C ALA A 115 8.90 -2.19 2.97
N PRO A 116 10.13 -2.14 2.41
CA PRO A 116 10.38 -1.52 1.12
C PRO A 116 9.58 -2.14 -0.02
N CYS A 117 9.50 -3.47 -0.11
CA CYS A 117 8.76 -4.15 -1.17
C CYS A 117 7.25 -3.92 -1.05
N ASN A 118 6.69 -3.95 0.16
CA ASN A 118 5.27 -3.71 0.39
C ASN A 118 4.89 -2.27 0.03
N LEU A 119 5.71 -1.29 0.45
CA LEU A 119 5.51 0.11 0.12
C LEU A 119 5.62 0.35 -1.39
N PHE A 120 6.60 -0.27 -2.04
CA PHE A 120 6.79 -0.19 -3.48
C PHE A 120 5.62 -0.83 -4.25
N LYS A 121 5.16 -2.01 -3.83
CA LYS A 121 4.04 -2.71 -4.46
C LYS A 121 2.77 -1.87 -4.41
N GLY A 122 2.47 -1.28 -3.25
CA GLY A 122 1.29 -0.43 -3.08
C GLY A 122 0.01 -1.13 -3.57
N ALA A 123 -0.60 -0.56 -4.63
CA ALA A 123 -1.81 -1.10 -5.25
C ALA A 123 -1.54 -1.83 -6.59
N PHE A 124 -0.29 -2.12 -6.92
CA PHE A 124 0.05 -2.90 -8.10
C PHE A 124 -0.29 -4.39 -7.90
N SER A 125 -0.64 -5.06 -9.01
CA SER A 125 -0.59 -6.51 -9.11
C SER A 125 0.85 -7.00 -9.07
N VAL A 126 1.06 -8.31 -8.93
CA VAL A 126 2.39 -8.94 -8.97
C VAL A 126 3.11 -8.60 -10.29
N GLU A 127 2.45 -8.76 -11.43
CA GLU A 127 3.02 -8.42 -12.74
C GLU A 127 3.22 -6.91 -12.91
N GLY A 128 2.31 -6.09 -12.37
CA GLY A 128 2.49 -4.64 -12.33
C GLY A 128 3.77 -4.25 -11.58
N MET A 129 3.96 -4.82 -10.39
CA MET A 129 5.19 -4.63 -9.60
C MET A 129 6.42 -5.11 -10.36
N ARG A 130 6.36 -6.26 -11.04
CA ARG A 130 7.47 -6.80 -11.85
C ARG A 130 7.90 -5.82 -12.93
N ASN A 131 6.94 -5.31 -13.70
CA ASN A 131 7.17 -4.31 -14.74
C ASN A 131 7.69 -2.98 -14.19
N GLU A 132 7.29 -2.61 -12.97
CA GLU A 132 7.81 -1.39 -12.33
C GLU A 132 9.25 -1.56 -11.80
N ILE A 133 9.65 -2.78 -11.43
CA ILE A 133 11.02 -3.10 -11.02
C ILE A 133 11.98 -3.10 -12.22
N THR A 134 11.56 -3.62 -13.38
CA THR A 134 12.44 -3.65 -14.59
C THR A 134 12.88 -2.25 -15.02
N LYS A 135 12.04 -1.24 -14.79
CA LYS A 135 12.30 0.17 -15.14
C LYS A 135 13.25 0.89 -14.17
N GLN A 136 13.61 0.29 -13.04
CA GLN A 136 14.34 1.00 -11.96
C GLN A 136 15.75 1.44 -12.40
N VAL A 137 16.45 0.62 -13.18
CA VAL A 137 17.78 0.97 -13.69
C VAL A 137 17.72 2.18 -14.62
N GLU A 138 16.79 2.18 -15.57
CA GLU A 138 16.62 3.29 -16.52
C GLU A 138 16.20 4.58 -15.80
N ARG A 139 15.29 4.48 -14.83
CA ARG A 139 14.90 5.61 -13.97
C ARG A 139 16.09 6.16 -13.19
N ALA A 140 16.89 5.30 -12.57
CA ALA A 140 18.08 5.72 -11.84
C ALA A 140 19.07 6.45 -12.77
N ARG A 141 19.31 5.93 -13.98
CA ARG A 141 20.14 6.58 -15.00
C ARG A 141 19.57 7.94 -15.43
N ALA A 142 18.26 8.04 -15.62
CA ALA A 142 17.60 9.27 -16.06
C ALA A 142 17.69 10.39 -15.02
N TYR A 143 17.45 10.08 -13.74
CA TYR A 143 17.30 11.09 -12.69
C TYR A 143 18.57 11.35 -11.86
N SER A 144 19.53 10.41 -11.80
CA SER A 144 20.72 10.56 -10.95
C SER A 144 21.96 10.94 -11.76
N VAL A 145 22.49 12.14 -11.51
CA VAL A 145 23.81 12.56 -12.03
C VAL A 145 24.90 11.61 -11.54
N ASN A 146 24.85 11.21 -10.26
CA ASN A 146 25.82 10.28 -9.68
C ASN A 146 25.84 8.93 -10.41
N PHE A 147 24.66 8.41 -10.80
CA PHE A 147 24.57 7.18 -11.57
C PHE A 147 25.27 7.32 -12.92
N ARG A 148 24.98 8.39 -13.67
CA ARG A 148 25.62 8.65 -14.98
C ARG A 148 27.13 8.90 -14.88
N THR A 149 27.57 9.56 -13.80
CA THR A 149 29.00 9.75 -13.52
C THR A 149 29.67 8.40 -13.26
N ALA A 150 29.13 7.59 -12.35
CA ALA A 150 29.66 6.27 -12.06
C ALA A 150 29.69 5.37 -13.31
N GLU A 151 28.66 5.42 -14.16
CA GLU A 151 28.61 4.73 -15.45
C GLU A 151 29.72 5.19 -16.41
N ARG A 152 29.95 6.50 -16.57
CA ARG A 152 31.01 7.05 -17.44
C ARG A 152 32.41 6.61 -17.03
N PHE A 153 32.65 6.48 -15.73
CA PHE A 153 33.92 6.04 -15.17
C PHE A 153 34.00 4.50 -14.99
N GLY A 154 33.01 3.75 -15.46
CA GLY A 154 33.02 2.28 -15.38
C GLY A 154 32.91 1.73 -13.95
N LEU A 155 32.36 2.49 -13.00
CA LEU A 155 32.23 2.12 -11.59
C LEU A 155 30.99 1.25 -11.29
N LEU A 156 30.19 0.92 -12.30
CA LEU A 156 29.01 0.09 -12.16
C LEU A 156 28.83 -0.87 -13.34
N HIS A 157 28.15 -1.99 -13.08
CA HIS A 157 27.74 -2.95 -14.10
C HIS A 157 26.21 -3.06 -14.11
N ILE A 158 25.61 -2.89 -15.28
CA ILE A 158 24.17 -3.02 -15.46
C ILE A 158 23.83 -4.48 -15.78
N VAL A 159 22.92 -5.05 -14.99
CA VAL A 159 22.43 -6.41 -15.18
C VAL A 159 21.04 -6.35 -15.78
N VAL A 160 20.90 -6.86 -17.00
CA VAL A 160 19.60 -7.06 -17.66
C VAL A 160 19.22 -8.53 -17.50
N LYS A 161 18.23 -8.79 -16.66
CA LYS A 161 17.69 -10.13 -16.43
C LYS A 161 16.21 -10.04 -16.09
N PRO A 162 15.42 -11.09 -16.34
CA PRO A 162 14.05 -11.14 -15.86
C PRO A 162 14.00 -11.00 -14.33
N VAL A 163 13.07 -10.18 -13.85
CA VAL A 163 12.78 -10.09 -12.43
C VAL A 163 11.98 -11.34 -12.06
N VAL A 164 12.53 -12.15 -11.15
CA VAL A 164 11.87 -13.34 -10.59
C VAL A 164 11.71 -13.10 -9.10
N PHE A 165 10.51 -13.31 -8.59
CA PHE A 165 10.21 -13.13 -7.17
C PHE A 165 10.59 -14.37 -6.36
N TRP A 166 10.93 -14.18 -5.09
CA TRP A 166 11.32 -15.28 -4.22
C TRP A 166 10.24 -16.35 -4.05
N PHE A 167 8.96 -15.96 -3.97
CA PHE A 167 7.87 -16.92 -3.82
C PHE A 167 7.78 -17.88 -5.03
N GLU A 168 8.14 -17.41 -6.22
CA GLU A 168 8.15 -18.22 -7.45
C GLU A 168 9.25 -19.27 -7.36
N GLN A 169 10.47 -18.83 -7.03
CA GLN A 169 11.64 -19.70 -6.85
C GLN A 169 11.41 -20.73 -5.75
N TYR A 170 10.80 -20.32 -4.64
CA TYR A 170 10.50 -21.19 -3.51
C TYR A 170 9.49 -22.28 -3.89
N ASN A 171 8.45 -21.92 -4.66
CA ASN A 171 7.44 -22.87 -5.12
C ASN A 171 8.02 -23.86 -6.14
N GLU A 172 8.88 -23.41 -7.05
CA GLU A 172 9.58 -24.28 -8.00
C GLU A 172 10.49 -25.29 -7.27
N GLN A 173 11.26 -24.85 -6.27
CA GLN A 173 12.10 -25.73 -5.45
C GLN A 173 11.26 -26.79 -4.74
N LYS A 174 10.14 -26.39 -4.12
CA LYS A 174 9.19 -27.26 -3.44
C LYS A 174 8.52 -28.30 -4.35
N GLN A 175 8.38 -28.02 -5.65
CA GLN A 175 7.79 -28.94 -6.61
C GLN A 175 8.80 -29.97 -7.13
N ASN A 176 10.10 -29.65 -7.05
CA ASN A 176 11.19 -30.50 -7.49
C ASN A 176 11.78 -31.37 -6.37
N GLU A 177 11.32 -31.19 -5.13
CA GLU A 177 11.58 -32.03 -3.95
C GLU A 177 10.54 -33.15 -3.82
#